data_AF-A0A8R1TT29-F1
#
_entry.id   AF-A0A8R1TT29-F1
#
_cell.length_a   1.000
_cell.length_b   1.000
_cell.length_c   1.000
_cell.angle_alpha   90.00
_cell.angle_beta   90.00
_cell.angle_gamma   90.00
#
_symmetry.space_group_name_H-M   'P 1'
#
loop_
_entity.id
_entity.type
_entity.pdbx_description
1 polymer ?
#
loop_
_entity_poly.entity_id
_entity_poly.type
_entity_poly.pdbx_seq_one_letter_code
_entity_poly.pdbx_strand_id
1 'polypeptide(L)'
;MVDMKTEGRRFIKKQKHGRREKIPEGTLCVVCSDLASGIHYSVASCNGCKTFFRRALVNKQAFQCQFSDDCIVDKSVRCGCRSCRLKKCFEMGMDPNAIQHDRDKIRYTKRLKKLKNEKQPCDSNDILNGKPMREEGENSPQSTLSIDDAIASPSSSFAGHTLGPSSNGSYLDHDIQDVQTEMSSLLSDLLSLEHKLDGVRYSNKFPPHTSAASCMYDRRLLDDEAWLSAYTVPVEPITTPIPCDRGNMRAWFVKDLTLMIEWAKCIPQMRQLLLNDKLALIKAFAPVYPLIQLAYFSCKYEKNQSLSNSLENLLTTSPISSTRLSIEPNGAVDEIVKIERLWYPDGRFLEREDIDGSNTFSSGKKILPINALLIDGVCQQILRLKLSESHMVLYKIMLFFNPDADGLSVRGRATVGMERTKLLNYLYAQITRDRTGRQATELYSNMLMMTSTLIRVASYLKRTFDISHIFGPADDLIDQLIIVGL
;
A
#
# COMPACT_ATOMS: atom_id res chain seq x y z
N MET A 1 36.26 -3.12 -41.42
CA MET A 1 34.95 -3.17 -42.12
C MET A 1 33.92 -3.48 -41.03
N VAL A 2 33.23 -2.54 -40.38
CA VAL A 2 32.57 -1.31 -40.82
C VAL A 2 32.83 -0.24 -39.75
N ASP A 3 33.14 0.97 -40.22
CA ASP A 3 33.46 2.16 -39.44
C ASP A 3 32.29 3.16 -39.56
N MET A 4 32.30 4.16 -38.68
CA MET A 4 31.70 5.51 -38.82
C MET A 4 30.35 5.84 -38.13
N LYS A 5 30.52 6.61 -37.03
CA LYS A 5 30.04 8.00 -36.82
C LYS A 5 28.73 8.25 -36.07
N THR A 6 28.93 8.56 -34.78
CA THR A 6 28.50 9.77 -34.05
C THR A 6 27.66 10.82 -34.78
N GLU A 7 26.39 10.96 -34.40
CA GLU A 7 25.53 12.18 -34.46
C GLU A 7 24.44 11.97 -33.40
N GLY A 8 23.98 12.87 -32.53
CA GLY A 8 24.10 14.31 -32.38
C GLY A 8 22.85 14.73 -31.61
N ARG A 9 22.99 15.12 -30.32
CA ARG A 9 21.89 15.60 -29.47
C ARG A 9 21.23 16.83 -30.10
N ARG A 10 20.08 16.67 -30.75
CA ARG A 10 19.24 17.78 -31.19
C ARG A 10 18.28 18.19 -30.07
N PHE A 11 18.54 19.37 -29.52
CA PHE A 11 17.62 20.12 -28.67
C PHE A 11 16.30 20.37 -29.43
N ILE A 12 15.21 19.76 -28.98
CA ILE A 12 13.85 20.09 -29.46
C ILE A 12 13.41 21.37 -28.74
N LYS A 13 13.48 22.51 -29.46
CA LYS A 13 12.87 23.77 -29.03
C LYS A 13 11.35 23.61 -28.96
N LYS A 14 10.77 23.78 -27.77
CA LYS A 14 9.32 23.91 -27.56
C LYS A 14 8.79 25.12 -28.34
N GLN A 15 7.99 24.88 -29.37
CA GLN A 15 7.25 25.94 -30.08
C GLN A 15 6.14 26.50 -29.16
N LYS A 16 6.08 27.84 -29.09
CA LYS A 16 5.04 28.61 -28.39
C LYS A 16 3.67 28.31 -29.00
N HIS A 17 2.66 28.11 -28.15
CA HIS A 17 1.27 27.85 -28.54
C HIS A 17 0.70 29.02 -29.34
N GLY A 18 0.63 28.85 -30.67
CA GLY A 18 -0.04 29.75 -31.61
C GLY A 18 -1.47 29.26 -31.91
N ARG A 19 -2.40 30.22 -32.01
CA ARG A 19 -3.74 30.20 -32.64
C ARG A 19 -4.40 28.80 -32.84
N ARG A 20 -5.52 28.54 -32.14
CA ARG A 20 -6.41 27.39 -32.39
C ARG A 20 -6.65 27.22 -33.89
N GLU A 21 -6.08 26.16 -34.47
CA GLU A 21 -6.25 25.84 -35.88
C GLU A 21 -7.72 25.48 -36.13
N LYS A 22 -8.39 26.27 -36.96
CA LYS A 22 -9.77 26.01 -37.36
C LYS A 22 -9.74 25.02 -38.51
N ILE A 23 -10.52 23.95 -38.41
CA ILE A 23 -10.76 23.05 -39.54
C ILE A 23 -11.56 23.78 -40.64
N PRO A 24 -11.30 23.50 -41.93
CA PRO A 24 -12.13 23.99 -43.02
C PRO A 24 -13.60 23.60 -42.84
N GLU A 25 -14.51 24.49 -43.24
CA GLU A 25 -15.95 24.19 -43.23
C GLU A 25 -16.24 22.99 -44.15
N GLY A 26 -17.11 22.08 -43.70
CA GLY A 26 -17.42 20.85 -44.43
C GLY A 26 -16.44 19.68 -44.21
N THR A 27 -15.40 19.84 -43.38
CA THR A 27 -14.49 18.73 -43.03
C THR A 27 -15.25 17.56 -42.41
N LEU A 28 -14.99 16.34 -42.87
CA LEU A 28 -15.59 15.10 -42.35
C LEU A 28 -14.76 14.51 -41.21
N CYS A 29 -15.44 13.82 -40.30
CA CYS A 29 -14.84 13.08 -39.21
C CYS A 29 -14.07 11.90 -39.76
N VAL A 30 -12.77 11.84 -39.47
CA VAL A 30 -11.88 10.78 -39.96
C VAL A 30 -12.27 9.36 -39.49
N VAL A 31 -13.08 9.26 -38.43
CA VAL A 31 -13.49 7.97 -37.84
C VAL A 31 -14.77 7.41 -38.45
N CYS A 32 -15.78 8.25 -38.74
CA CYS A 32 -17.11 7.78 -39.14
C CYS A 32 -17.77 8.60 -40.26
N SER A 33 -17.02 9.49 -40.89
CA SER A 33 -17.47 10.30 -42.04
C SER A 33 -18.65 11.24 -41.76
N ASP A 34 -19.00 11.48 -40.48
CA ASP A 34 -19.98 12.49 -40.06
C ASP A 34 -19.33 13.88 -40.04
N LEU A 35 -20.10 14.97 -39.97
CA LEU A 35 -19.53 16.32 -39.99
C LEU A 35 -18.60 16.56 -38.79
N ALA A 36 -17.35 16.97 -39.03
CA ALA A 36 -16.38 17.25 -37.97
C ALA A 36 -16.76 18.53 -37.24
N SER A 37 -16.74 18.46 -35.91
CA SER A 37 -17.06 19.60 -35.03
C SER A 37 -15.81 20.40 -34.63
N GLY A 38 -14.63 19.89 -34.95
CA GLY A 38 -13.33 20.45 -34.59
C GLY A 38 -12.24 19.37 -34.54
N ILE A 39 -11.04 19.78 -34.15
CA ILE A 39 -9.98 18.87 -33.75
C ILE A 39 -10.21 18.44 -32.29
N HIS A 40 -10.41 17.14 -32.08
CA HIS A 40 -10.51 16.56 -30.73
C HIS A 40 -9.53 15.42 -30.64
N TYR A 41 -8.68 15.44 -29.61
CA TYR A 41 -7.63 14.44 -29.39
C TYR A 41 -6.75 14.29 -30.64
N SER A 42 -6.26 15.42 -31.17
CA SER A 42 -5.33 15.49 -32.31
C SER A 42 -5.91 15.20 -33.70
N VAL A 43 -7.21 14.91 -33.84
CA VAL A 43 -7.82 14.59 -35.16
C VAL A 43 -9.15 15.30 -35.40
N ALA A 44 -9.49 15.55 -36.66
CA ALA A 44 -10.79 16.09 -37.06
C ALA A 44 -11.91 15.08 -36.78
N SER A 45 -12.79 15.38 -35.82
CA SER A 45 -13.83 14.43 -35.40
C SER A 45 -15.18 15.06 -35.07
N CYS A 46 -16.23 14.26 -35.23
CA CYS A 46 -17.58 14.63 -34.82
C CYS A 46 -17.72 14.54 -33.28
N ASN A 47 -18.74 15.20 -32.73
CA ASN A 47 -19.04 15.14 -31.29
C ASN A 47 -19.28 13.71 -30.78
N GLY A 48 -19.80 12.83 -31.64
CA GLY A 48 -20.04 11.42 -31.31
C GLY A 48 -18.74 10.66 -31.03
N CYS A 49 -17.76 10.72 -31.93
CA CYS A 49 -16.47 10.01 -31.77
C CYS A 49 -15.61 10.65 -30.68
N LYS A 50 -15.62 11.98 -30.54
CA LYS A 50 -15.02 12.69 -29.39
C LYS A 50 -15.52 12.12 -28.06
N THR A 51 -16.83 12.07 -27.87
CA THR A 51 -17.43 11.65 -26.60
C THR A 51 -17.21 10.16 -26.34
N PHE A 52 -17.33 9.35 -27.40
CA PHE A 52 -17.08 7.91 -27.34
C PHE A 52 -15.64 7.60 -26.89
N PHE A 53 -14.64 8.20 -27.55
CA PHE A 53 -13.23 8.00 -27.23
C PHE A 53 -12.92 8.38 -25.78
N ARG A 54 -13.40 9.55 -25.33
CA ARG A 54 -13.26 9.99 -23.94
C ARG A 54 -13.88 8.99 -22.95
N ARG A 55 -15.11 8.54 -23.20
CA ARG A 55 -15.81 7.61 -22.30
C ARG A 55 -15.13 6.24 -22.25
N ALA A 56 -14.69 5.73 -23.39
CA ALA A 56 -13.98 4.46 -23.47
C ALA A 56 -12.70 4.47 -22.61
N LEU A 57 -11.92 5.56 -22.66
CA LEU A 57 -10.66 5.66 -21.94
C LEU A 57 -10.80 6.07 -20.48
N VAL A 58 -11.64 7.08 -20.17
CA VAL A 58 -11.87 7.53 -18.79
C VAL A 58 -12.45 6.41 -17.94
N ASN A 59 -13.39 5.62 -18.49
CA ASN A 59 -14.03 4.53 -17.76
C ASN A 59 -13.30 3.18 -17.92
N LYS A 60 -12.13 3.15 -18.57
CA LYS A 60 -11.35 1.93 -18.86
C LYS A 60 -12.20 0.77 -19.42
N GLN A 61 -13.10 1.06 -20.37
CA GLN A 61 -14.00 0.05 -20.90
C GLN A 61 -13.28 -0.89 -21.85
N ALA A 62 -13.34 -2.19 -21.56
CA ALA A 62 -12.94 -3.24 -22.50
C ALA A 62 -14.12 -3.58 -23.41
N PHE A 63 -13.89 -3.58 -24.73
CA PHE A 63 -14.87 -4.01 -25.73
C PHE A 63 -14.32 -5.21 -26.49
N GLN A 64 -15.17 -6.18 -26.79
CA GLN A 64 -14.84 -7.32 -27.63
C GLN A 64 -15.72 -7.28 -28.89
N CYS A 65 -15.12 -7.54 -30.07
CA CYS A 65 -15.89 -7.68 -31.30
C CYS A 65 -16.59 -9.04 -31.31
N GLN A 66 -17.82 -9.08 -31.85
CA GLN A 66 -18.59 -10.31 -32.04
C GLN A 66 -18.45 -10.89 -33.45
N PHE A 67 -17.60 -10.27 -34.28
CA PHE A 67 -17.36 -10.60 -35.68
C PHE A 67 -15.85 -10.78 -35.90
N SER A 68 -15.29 -10.29 -37.00
CA SER A 68 -13.90 -10.53 -37.43
C SER A 68 -12.96 -9.33 -37.18
N ASP A 69 -13.23 -8.50 -36.16
CA ASP A 69 -12.45 -7.28 -35.83
C ASP A 69 -12.23 -6.28 -36.99
N ASP A 70 -13.14 -6.29 -37.96
CA ASP A 70 -13.10 -5.57 -39.23
C ASP A 70 -14.41 -4.81 -39.55
N CYS A 71 -15.33 -4.68 -38.58
CA CYS A 71 -16.62 -4.01 -38.78
C CYS A 71 -16.48 -2.59 -39.33
N ILE A 72 -17.33 -2.26 -40.31
CA ILE A 72 -17.41 -0.93 -40.93
C ILE A 72 -17.87 0.12 -39.91
N VAL A 73 -17.19 1.27 -39.88
CA VAL A 73 -17.51 2.40 -38.97
C VAL A 73 -17.92 3.62 -39.79
N ASP A 74 -19.22 3.73 -40.08
CA ASP A 74 -19.82 4.89 -40.77
C ASP A 74 -20.88 5.58 -39.91
N LYS A 75 -21.32 6.77 -40.31
CA LYS A 75 -22.31 7.58 -39.56
C LYS A 75 -23.55 6.78 -39.14
N SER A 76 -24.07 5.93 -40.01
CA SER A 76 -25.27 5.11 -39.79
C SER A 76 -25.03 3.90 -38.89
N VAL A 77 -23.83 3.29 -38.95
CA VAL A 77 -23.55 1.98 -38.31
C VAL A 77 -22.47 2.03 -37.22
N ARG A 78 -21.91 3.21 -36.91
CA ARG A 78 -20.86 3.41 -35.88
C ARG A 78 -21.24 2.96 -34.47
N CYS A 79 -22.51 2.64 -34.21
CA CYS A 79 -22.95 2.11 -32.92
C CYS A 79 -22.99 0.57 -32.87
N GLY A 80 -22.81 -0.12 -34.00
CA GLY A 80 -22.92 -1.58 -34.09
C GLY A 80 -21.79 -2.34 -33.39
N CYS A 81 -20.53 -1.92 -33.57
CA CYS A 81 -19.38 -2.54 -32.90
C CYS A 81 -18.52 -1.51 -32.17
N ARG A 82 -18.55 -1.53 -30.83
CA ARG A 82 -17.75 -0.62 -29.99
C ARG A 82 -16.26 -0.93 -30.06
N SER A 83 -15.88 -2.21 -30.19
CA SER A 83 -14.48 -2.64 -30.35
C SER A 83 -13.86 -2.02 -31.60
N CYS A 84 -14.43 -2.28 -32.79
CA CYS A 84 -13.94 -1.75 -34.06
C CYS A 84 -13.98 -0.22 -34.11
N ARG A 85 -14.99 0.42 -33.48
CA ARG A 85 -15.02 1.88 -33.38
C ARG A 85 -13.85 2.44 -32.57
N LEU A 86 -13.52 1.83 -31.43
CA LEU A 86 -12.40 2.27 -30.59
C LEU A 86 -11.06 2.01 -31.28
N LYS A 87 -10.91 0.85 -31.90
CA LYS A 87 -9.76 0.51 -32.76
C LYS A 87 -9.58 1.56 -33.86
N LYS A 88 -10.67 1.94 -34.56
CA LYS A 88 -10.64 2.97 -35.60
C LYS A 88 -10.25 4.35 -35.05
N CYS A 89 -10.69 4.73 -33.85
CA CYS A 89 -10.24 5.97 -33.21
C CYS A 89 -8.71 6.03 -33.07
N PHE A 90 -8.08 4.94 -32.62
CA PHE A 90 -6.62 4.86 -32.51
C PHE A 90 -5.94 4.84 -33.87
N GLU A 91 -6.44 4.06 -34.82
CA GLU A 91 -5.89 4.00 -36.19
C GLU A 91 -5.87 5.37 -36.87
N MET A 92 -6.91 6.19 -36.66
CA MET A 92 -6.99 7.53 -37.24
C MET A 92 -6.19 8.59 -36.45
N GLY A 93 -5.53 8.20 -35.35
CA GLY A 93 -4.60 9.05 -34.60
C GLY A 93 -5.20 9.80 -33.41
N MET A 94 -6.34 9.35 -32.84
CA MET A 94 -6.85 9.96 -31.60
C MET A 94 -5.86 9.75 -30.45
N ASP A 95 -5.32 10.84 -29.91
CA ASP A 95 -4.31 10.81 -28.86
C ASP A 95 -4.94 10.61 -27.47
N PRO A 96 -4.70 9.47 -26.79
CA PRO A 96 -5.19 9.25 -25.43
C PRO A 96 -4.60 10.24 -24.42
N ASN A 97 -3.39 10.74 -24.65
CA ASN A 97 -2.69 11.66 -23.74
C ASN A 97 -3.30 13.07 -23.74
N ALA A 98 -4.10 13.39 -24.76
CA ALA A 98 -4.84 14.65 -24.83
C ALA A 98 -6.10 14.65 -23.93
N ILE A 99 -6.45 13.54 -23.28
CA ILE A 99 -7.55 13.47 -22.31
C ILE A 99 -7.08 13.97 -20.96
N GLN A 100 -7.64 15.11 -20.54
CA GLN A 100 -7.52 15.58 -19.16
C GLN A 100 -8.49 14.79 -18.30
N HIS A 101 -7.96 13.91 -17.44
CA HIS A 101 -8.75 13.18 -16.44
C HIS A 101 -9.37 14.11 -15.40
N ASP A 102 -8.64 15.17 -15.05
CA ASP A 102 -8.95 16.08 -13.96
C ASP A 102 -9.41 17.43 -14.53
N ARG A 103 -10.66 17.49 -15.02
CA ARG A 103 -11.33 18.77 -15.28
C ARG A 103 -11.99 19.20 -13.98
N ASP A 104 -11.35 20.12 -13.25
CA ASP A 104 -12.00 21.26 -12.56
C ASP A 104 -11.23 21.88 -11.37
N LYS A 105 -9.98 21.47 -11.07
CA LYS A 105 -9.18 22.10 -9.97
C LYS A 105 -8.90 23.61 -10.14
N ILE A 106 -9.04 24.16 -11.35
CA ILE A 106 -8.79 25.59 -11.64
C ILE A 106 -10.03 26.48 -11.39
N ARG A 107 -11.25 25.91 -11.33
CA ARG A 107 -12.47 26.74 -11.24
C ARG A 107 -12.76 27.24 -9.81
N TYR A 108 -12.30 26.51 -8.79
CA TYR A 108 -12.46 26.90 -7.39
C TYR A 108 -11.67 28.17 -7.04
N THR A 109 -10.46 28.34 -7.60
CA THR A 109 -9.58 29.49 -7.30
C THR A 109 -10.04 30.82 -7.90
N LYS A 110 -10.75 30.80 -9.04
CA LYS A 110 -11.36 32.02 -9.62
C LYS A 110 -12.65 32.43 -8.91
N ARG A 111 -13.46 31.48 -8.43
CA ARG A 111 -14.71 31.78 -7.72
C ARG A 111 -14.44 32.31 -6.30
N LEU A 112 -13.43 31.78 -5.60
CA LEU A 112 -13.01 32.32 -4.30
C LEU A 112 -12.37 33.72 -4.40
N LYS A 113 -11.58 34.01 -5.45
CA LYS A 113 -11.04 35.37 -5.68
C LYS A 113 -12.13 36.41 -5.96
N LYS A 114 -13.24 36.01 -6.60
CA LYS A 114 -14.39 36.90 -6.83
C LYS A 114 -15.16 37.19 -5.53
N LEU A 115 -15.40 36.16 -4.71
CA LEU A 115 -16.07 36.28 -3.41
C LEU A 115 -15.26 37.07 -2.35
N LYS A 116 -13.93 37.07 -2.45
CA LYS A 116 -13.04 37.82 -1.53
C LYS A 116 -12.93 39.31 -1.88
N ASN A 117 -13.20 39.68 -3.14
CA ASN A 117 -13.21 41.07 -3.60
C ASN A 117 -14.58 41.75 -3.48
N GLU A 118 -15.65 41.00 -3.22
CA GLU A 118 -17.03 41.54 -3.09
C GLU A 118 -17.49 41.74 -1.63
N LYS A 119 -16.65 41.44 -0.63
CA LYS A 119 -16.98 41.50 0.81
C LYS A 119 -16.25 42.61 1.60
N GLN A 120 -15.77 43.66 0.94
CA GLN A 120 -15.24 44.84 1.62
C GLN A 120 -16.32 45.94 1.66
N PRO A 121 -16.84 46.34 2.84
CA PRO A 121 -17.97 47.26 2.93
C PRO A 121 -17.51 48.72 2.82
N CYS A 122 -18.10 49.47 1.89
CA CYS A 122 -17.98 50.91 1.80
C CYS A 122 -19.02 51.58 2.70
N ASP A 123 -18.56 52.43 3.62
CA ASP A 123 -19.38 53.34 4.41
C ASP A 123 -19.93 54.50 3.55
N SER A 124 -21.13 54.95 3.94
CA SER A 124 -21.76 56.27 3.68
C SER A 124 -22.64 56.46 2.44
N ASN A 125 -23.96 56.44 2.72
CA ASN A 125 -25.05 57.32 2.25
C ASN A 125 -25.28 57.53 0.75
N ASP A 126 -26.36 56.95 0.20
CA ASP A 126 -27.57 57.71 -0.21
C ASP A 126 -28.65 56.81 -0.85
N ILE A 127 -29.79 56.72 -0.16
CA ILE A 127 -31.19 56.88 -0.59
C ILE A 127 -31.53 56.59 -2.09
N LEU A 128 -32.34 55.55 -2.36
CA LEU A 128 -33.77 55.62 -2.78
C LEU A 128 -34.26 54.31 -3.48
N ASN A 129 -35.30 53.70 -2.90
CA ASN A 129 -36.37 52.83 -3.45
C ASN A 129 -36.20 52.04 -4.77
N GLY A 130 -36.47 50.72 -4.67
CA GLY A 130 -37.79 50.24 -5.14
C GLY A 130 -37.86 48.91 -5.93
N LYS A 131 -38.46 47.91 -5.27
CA LYS A 131 -39.30 46.79 -5.75
C LYS A 131 -38.69 45.39 -6.04
N PRO A 132 -39.21 44.33 -5.38
CA PRO A 132 -38.95 42.92 -5.68
C PRO A 132 -40.13 42.22 -6.40
N MET A 133 -39.89 41.02 -6.95
CA MET A 133 -40.78 39.85 -7.10
C MET A 133 -40.53 39.12 -8.44
N ARG A 134 -40.24 37.80 -8.40
CA ARG A 134 -41.18 36.68 -8.67
C ARG A 134 -40.41 35.35 -8.85
N GLU A 135 -40.76 34.37 -8.01
CA GLU A 135 -40.49 32.93 -8.16
C GLU A 135 -41.56 32.28 -9.05
N GLU A 136 -41.19 31.27 -9.85
CA GLU A 136 -41.95 30.05 -10.19
C GLU A 136 -40.91 28.97 -10.58
N GLY A 137 -40.85 27.78 -9.95
CA GLY A 137 -41.46 26.51 -10.40
C GLY A 137 -40.60 25.82 -11.49
N GLU A 138 -40.23 24.54 -11.52
CA GLU A 138 -40.77 23.30 -10.95
C GLU A 138 -39.71 22.14 -11.06
N ASN A 139 -39.70 21.28 -10.03
CA ASN A 139 -39.59 19.80 -10.03
C ASN A 139 -38.44 18.97 -10.68
N SER A 140 -37.79 18.20 -9.77
CA SER A 140 -37.54 16.73 -9.82
C SER A 140 -36.17 16.15 -10.24
N PRO A 141 -35.77 14.98 -9.66
CA PRO A 141 -34.48 14.82 -8.98
C PRO A 141 -33.56 13.74 -9.58
N GLN A 142 -32.24 13.85 -9.38
CA GLN A 142 -31.29 12.74 -9.17
C GLN A 142 -29.84 13.24 -9.25
N SER A 143 -29.19 13.42 -8.10
CA SER A 143 -27.74 13.57 -8.00
C SER A 143 -27.18 12.47 -7.11
N THR A 144 -26.76 11.37 -7.75
CA THR A 144 -25.91 10.36 -7.10
C THR A 144 -24.47 10.77 -7.28
N LEU A 145 -23.78 10.83 -6.15
CA LEU A 145 -22.43 11.31 -5.88
C LEU A 145 -21.37 10.53 -6.67
N SER A 146 -20.47 11.24 -7.34
CA SER A 146 -19.18 10.74 -7.81
C SER A 146 -18.07 11.47 -7.05
N ILE A 147 -17.55 10.80 -6.02
CA ILE A 147 -16.31 11.14 -5.31
C ILE A 147 -15.25 10.22 -5.91
N ASP A 148 -14.23 10.80 -6.54
CA ASP A 148 -12.91 10.18 -6.77
C ASP A 148 -11.97 11.31 -7.23
N ASP A 149 -10.99 11.68 -6.40
CA ASP A 149 -9.67 12.19 -6.81
C ASP A 149 -8.80 12.57 -5.59
N ALA A 150 -8.04 11.60 -5.07
CA ALA A 150 -6.88 11.87 -4.22
C ALA A 150 -5.83 10.74 -4.34
N ILE A 151 -5.10 10.71 -5.45
CA ILE A 151 -3.74 10.14 -5.48
C ILE A 151 -2.81 11.27 -5.92
N ALA A 152 -2.27 11.99 -4.94
CA ALA A 152 -1.20 12.94 -5.15
C ALA A 152 0.13 12.28 -4.78
N SER A 153 1.02 12.24 -5.76
CA SER A 153 2.43 11.87 -5.64
C SER A 153 3.15 12.67 -4.55
N PRO A 154 4.04 12.09 -3.73
CA PRO A 154 4.92 12.86 -2.88
C PRO A 154 6.13 13.32 -3.71
N SER A 155 5.96 14.45 -4.39
CA SER A 155 7.08 15.26 -4.87
C SER A 155 6.96 16.63 -4.23
N SER A 156 7.57 16.84 -3.06
CA SER A 156 7.93 18.21 -2.67
C SER A 156 9.13 18.22 -1.75
N SER A 157 10.15 18.91 -2.24
CA SER A 157 11.32 19.39 -1.52
C SER A 157 10.88 20.21 -0.31
N PHE A 158 11.19 19.75 0.90
CA PHE A 158 11.10 20.57 2.10
C PHE A 158 12.45 21.29 2.29
N ALA A 159 12.57 22.47 1.67
CA ALA A 159 13.53 23.48 2.09
C ALA A 159 12.76 24.48 2.97
N GLY A 160 13.20 24.60 4.22
CA GLY A 160 12.57 25.43 5.23
C GLY A 160 12.58 26.91 4.86
N HIS A 161 11.46 27.57 5.13
CA HIS A 161 11.45 29.00 5.44
C HIS A 161 10.44 29.24 6.56
N THR A 162 11.01 29.47 7.74
CA THR A 162 10.47 30.19 8.89
C THR A 162 9.80 31.49 8.44
N LEU A 163 8.60 31.83 8.93
CA LEU A 163 8.11 33.19 9.21
C LEU A 163 6.65 33.20 9.70
N GLY A 164 6.44 33.64 10.94
CA GLY A 164 5.37 34.58 11.32
C GLY A 164 3.96 34.02 11.61
N PRO A 165 3.40 34.22 12.83
CA PRO A 165 2.06 33.77 13.16
C PRO A 165 1.02 34.71 12.55
N SER A 166 0.04 34.16 11.84
CA SER A 166 -1.17 34.88 11.46
C SER A 166 -2.37 33.99 11.73
N SER A 167 -3.18 34.47 12.66
CA SER A 167 -4.41 33.94 13.21
C SER A 167 -5.36 33.35 12.16
N ASN A 168 -5.31 32.01 12.02
CA ASN A 168 -6.39 31.14 11.53
C ASN A 168 -6.23 29.70 12.11
N GLY A 169 -5.54 29.58 13.24
CA GLY A 169 -5.02 28.30 13.75
C GLY A 169 -6.05 27.36 14.42
N SER A 170 -7.23 27.83 14.85
CA SER A 170 -8.08 26.99 15.70
C SER A 170 -8.86 25.90 14.95
N TYR A 171 -9.10 26.04 13.65
CA TYR A 171 -9.84 25.03 12.88
C TYR A 171 -8.95 23.88 12.43
N LEU A 172 -7.69 24.17 12.07
CA LEU A 172 -6.74 23.15 11.64
C LEU A 172 -6.19 22.33 12.82
N ASP A 173 -6.09 22.94 14.00
CA ASP A 173 -5.58 22.27 15.21
C ASP A 173 -6.60 21.26 15.77
N HIS A 174 -7.90 21.54 15.64
CA HIS A 174 -8.95 20.60 16.05
C HIS A 174 -8.95 19.33 15.17
N ASP A 175 -8.83 19.48 13.85
CA ASP A 175 -8.70 18.35 12.92
C ASP A 175 -7.46 17.49 13.22
N ILE A 176 -6.35 18.11 13.65
CA ILE A 176 -5.13 17.38 14.01
C ILE A 176 -5.31 16.61 15.33
N GLN A 177 -5.92 17.22 16.35
CA GLN A 177 -6.20 16.56 17.62
C GLN A 177 -7.14 15.36 17.47
N ASP A 178 -8.17 15.50 16.64
CA ASP A 178 -9.11 14.40 16.38
C ASP A 178 -8.39 13.23 15.70
N VAL A 179 -7.56 13.51 14.68
CA VAL A 179 -6.72 12.52 14.00
C VAL A 179 -5.76 11.82 14.96
N GLN A 180 -5.11 12.56 15.88
CA GLN A 180 -4.21 11.99 16.88
C GLN A 180 -4.95 11.12 17.90
N THR A 181 -6.15 11.52 18.30
CA THR A 181 -6.99 10.78 19.25
C THR A 181 -7.46 9.46 18.63
N GLU A 182 -7.99 9.49 17.41
CA GLU A 182 -8.38 8.29 16.67
C GLU A 182 -7.19 7.35 16.45
N MET A 183 -6.02 7.89 16.05
CA MET A 183 -4.79 7.13 15.89
C MET A 183 -4.39 6.43 17.20
N SER A 184 -4.45 7.16 18.32
CA SER A 184 -4.03 6.63 19.63
C SER A 184 -4.97 5.51 20.10
N SER A 185 -6.27 5.65 19.87
CA SER A 185 -7.26 4.59 20.14
C SER A 185 -6.96 3.34 19.32
N LEU A 186 -6.82 3.48 18.00
CA LEU A 186 -6.51 2.36 17.11
C LEU A 186 -5.18 1.69 17.50
N LEU A 187 -4.16 2.49 17.79
CA LEU A 187 -2.85 1.98 18.19
C LEU A 187 -2.93 1.15 19.48
N SER A 188 -3.68 1.61 20.48
CA SER A 188 -3.93 0.86 21.72
C SER A 188 -4.58 -0.50 21.43
N ASP A 189 -5.62 -0.51 20.59
CA ASP A 189 -6.31 -1.74 20.21
C ASP A 189 -5.39 -2.71 19.46
N LEU A 190 -4.57 -2.20 18.54
CA LEU A 190 -3.62 -3.00 17.78
C LEU A 190 -2.52 -3.60 18.64
N LEU A 191 -1.99 -2.86 19.62
CA LEU A 191 -0.99 -3.37 20.56
C LEU A 191 -1.57 -4.45 21.47
N SER A 192 -2.80 -4.26 21.96
CA SER A 192 -3.51 -5.28 22.76
C SER A 192 -3.74 -6.56 21.94
N LEU A 193 -4.15 -6.41 20.68
CA LEU A 193 -4.32 -7.54 19.77
C LEU A 193 -3.00 -8.24 19.47
N GLU A 194 -1.91 -7.50 19.28
CA GLU A 194 -0.57 -8.07 19.05
C GLU A 194 -0.12 -8.90 20.26
N HIS A 195 -0.33 -8.41 21.47
CA HIS A 195 0.02 -9.14 22.69
C HIS A 195 -0.71 -10.49 22.80
N LYS A 196 -2.01 -10.51 22.49
CA LYS A 196 -2.81 -11.75 22.44
C LYS A 196 -2.26 -12.73 21.40
N LEU A 197 -1.97 -12.23 20.19
CA LEU A 197 -1.41 -13.02 19.10
C LEU A 197 -0.05 -13.60 19.44
N ASP A 198 0.83 -12.79 20.02
CA ASP A 198 2.14 -13.23 20.51
C ASP A 198 1.95 -14.39 21.48
N GLY A 199 1.11 -14.24 22.51
CA GLY A 199 0.85 -15.30 23.50
C GLY A 199 0.41 -16.62 22.86
N VAL A 200 -0.48 -16.56 21.87
CA VAL A 200 -0.94 -17.75 21.12
C VAL A 200 0.19 -18.33 20.27
N ARG A 201 0.96 -17.47 19.59
CA ARG A 201 2.09 -17.85 18.76
C ARG A 201 3.20 -18.53 19.57
N TYR A 202 3.50 -18.03 20.78
CA TYR A 202 4.48 -18.62 21.70
C TYR A 202 4.05 -20.00 22.21
N SER A 203 2.74 -20.26 22.34
CA SER A 203 2.28 -21.59 22.78
C SER A 203 2.52 -22.67 21.73
N ASN A 204 2.57 -22.32 20.44
CA ASN A 204 2.76 -23.25 19.31
C ASN A 204 1.77 -24.45 19.28
N LYS A 205 0.69 -24.42 20.07
CA LYS A 205 -0.20 -25.58 20.33
C LYS A 205 -1.60 -25.44 19.74
N PHE A 206 -1.88 -24.34 19.05
CA PHE A 206 -3.20 -24.10 18.47
C PHE A 206 -3.37 -24.86 17.15
N PRO A 207 -4.59 -25.38 16.88
CA PRO A 207 -4.89 -26.05 15.62
C PRO A 207 -4.94 -25.03 14.47
N PRO A 208 -4.36 -25.35 13.30
CA PRO A 208 -4.53 -24.50 12.12
C PRO A 208 -5.95 -24.56 11.56
N HIS A 209 -6.37 -23.49 10.89
CA HIS A 209 -7.60 -23.52 10.10
C HIS A 209 -7.42 -24.30 8.80
N THR A 210 -8.48 -24.97 8.34
CA THR A 210 -8.50 -25.68 7.05
C THR A 210 -9.20 -24.89 5.94
N SER A 211 -10.04 -23.90 6.29
CA SER A 211 -10.73 -23.06 5.32
C SER A 211 -10.72 -21.60 5.72
N ALA A 212 -10.18 -20.75 4.84
CA ALA A 212 -10.16 -19.31 5.04
C ALA A 212 -11.58 -18.73 5.05
N ALA A 213 -12.45 -19.17 4.13
CA ALA A 213 -13.83 -18.72 4.05
C ALA A 213 -14.65 -19.12 5.28
N SER A 214 -14.54 -20.37 5.73
CA SER A 214 -15.25 -20.84 6.93
C SER A 214 -14.79 -20.08 8.18
N CYS A 215 -13.47 -19.91 8.37
CA CYS A 215 -12.92 -19.15 9.48
C CYS A 215 -13.42 -17.70 9.51
N MET A 216 -13.52 -17.04 8.34
CA MET A 216 -14.03 -15.66 8.24
C MET A 216 -15.50 -15.49 8.66
N TYR A 217 -16.30 -16.56 8.63
CA TYR A 217 -17.68 -16.56 9.14
C TYR A 217 -17.78 -16.96 10.61
N ASP A 218 -16.78 -17.64 11.13
CA ASP A 218 -16.76 -18.10 12.51
C ASP A 218 -16.54 -16.95 13.50
N ARG A 219 -16.83 -17.20 14.77
CA ARG A 219 -16.60 -16.27 15.88
C ARG A 219 -15.13 -15.86 15.97
N ARG A 220 -14.86 -14.68 16.54
CA ARG A 220 -13.50 -14.15 16.74
C ARG A 220 -12.83 -14.88 17.92
N LEU A 221 -11.85 -15.74 17.64
CA LEU A 221 -11.23 -16.58 18.67
C LEU A 221 -10.39 -15.77 19.65
N LEU A 222 -9.82 -14.64 19.20
CA LEU A 222 -9.04 -13.72 20.05
C LEU A 222 -9.89 -12.85 21.00
N ASP A 223 -11.22 -12.91 20.86
CA ASP A 223 -12.17 -12.35 21.82
C ASP A 223 -12.77 -13.43 22.75
N ASP A 224 -12.47 -14.71 22.50
CA ASP A 224 -12.90 -15.82 23.34
C ASP A 224 -11.84 -16.09 24.42
N GLU A 225 -12.12 -15.64 25.63
CA GLU A 225 -11.25 -15.82 26.81
C GLU A 225 -10.96 -17.29 27.12
N ALA A 226 -11.91 -18.20 26.88
CA ALA A 226 -11.70 -19.63 27.13
C ALA A 226 -10.72 -20.22 26.10
N TRP A 227 -10.85 -19.81 24.83
CA TRP A 227 -9.93 -20.21 23.78
C TRP A 227 -8.52 -19.63 24.02
N LEU A 228 -8.42 -18.34 24.35
CA LEU A 228 -7.14 -17.70 24.67
C LEU A 228 -6.45 -18.38 25.85
N SER A 229 -7.18 -18.67 26.93
CA SER A 229 -6.62 -19.36 28.09
C SER A 229 -6.05 -20.74 27.75
N ALA A 230 -6.74 -21.49 26.88
CA ALA A 230 -6.27 -22.80 26.43
C ALA A 230 -5.00 -22.74 25.56
N TYR A 231 -4.84 -21.68 24.77
CA TYR A 231 -3.80 -21.58 23.74
C TYR A 231 -2.73 -20.51 23.99
N THR A 232 -2.66 -19.94 25.19
CA THR A 232 -1.57 -19.02 25.60
C THR A 232 -0.64 -19.63 26.65
N VAL A 233 -0.76 -20.93 26.93
CA VAL A 233 0.09 -21.64 27.89
C VAL A 233 1.54 -21.67 27.38
N PRO A 234 2.51 -21.13 28.14
CA PRO A 234 3.91 -21.13 27.74
C PRO A 234 4.43 -22.53 27.47
N VAL A 235 5.21 -22.69 26.40
CA VAL A 235 5.98 -23.90 26.14
C VAL A 235 7.41 -23.65 26.58
N GLU A 236 7.99 -24.61 27.30
CA GLU A 236 9.43 -24.56 27.57
C GLU A 236 10.18 -24.58 26.23
N PRO A 237 10.99 -23.56 25.94
CA PRO A 237 11.77 -23.54 24.70
C PRO A 237 12.70 -24.75 24.68
N ILE A 238 12.94 -25.29 23.48
CA ILE A 238 13.94 -26.33 23.30
C ILE A 238 15.28 -25.75 23.78
N THR A 239 15.91 -26.40 24.75
CA THR A 239 17.15 -25.91 25.40
C THR A 239 18.32 -25.82 24.43
N THR A 240 18.32 -26.63 23.38
CA THR A 240 19.30 -26.61 22.30
C THR A 240 18.66 -26.14 21.00
N PRO A 241 19.13 -25.03 20.39
CA PRO A 241 18.65 -24.60 19.09
C PRO A 241 18.77 -25.70 18.03
N ILE A 242 17.69 -25.95 17.27
CA ILE A 242 17.66 -26.97 16.20
C ILE A 242 17.34 -26.30 14.86
N PRO A 243 18.05 -26.61 13.76
CA PRO A 243 17.64 -26.17 12.43
C PRO A 243 16.20 -26.59 12.11
N CYS A 244 15.40 -25.66 11.59
CA CYS A 244 14.01 -25.92 11.23
C CYS A 244 13.95 -26.69 9.90
N ASP A 245 13.50 -27.94 9.94
CA ASP A 245 13.25 -28.71 8.72
C ASP A 245 12.06 -28.16 7.91
N ARG A 246 11.90 -28.65 6.68
CA ARG A 246 10.84 -28.20 5.77
C ARG A 246 9.42 -28.46 6.31
N GLY A 247 9.22 -29.56 7.05
CA GLY A 247 7.92 -29.92 7.60
C GLY A 247 7.50 -28.96 8.72
N ASN A 248 8.42 -28.66 9.64
CA ASN A 248 8.23 -27.68 10.70
C ASN A 248 8.07 -26.26 10.15
N MET A 249 8.84 -25.88 9.12
CA MET A 249 8.67 -24.61 8.44
C MET A 249 7.27 -24.47 7.84
N ARG A 250 6.76 -25.52 7.16
CA ARG A 250 5.39 -25.54 6.63
C ARG A 250 4.36 -25.43 7.75
N ALA A 251 4.53 -26.18 8.84
CA ALA A 251 3.61 -26.14 9.98
C ALA A 251 3.54 -24.74 10.62
N TRP A 252 4.69 -24.09 10.82
CA TRP A 252 4.75 -22.71 11.30
C TRP A 252 4.10 -21.72 10.33
N PHE A 253 4.30 -21.92 9.03
CA PHE A 253 3.68 -21.08 8.01
C PHE A 253 2.14 -21.15 8.08
N VAL A 254 1.55 -22.35 8.16
CA VAL A 254 0.10 -22.55 8.29
C VAL A 254 -0.44 -21.97 9.60
N LYS A 255 0.32 -22.10 10.70
CA LYS A 255 0.00 -21.47 11.99
C LYS A 255 -0.02 -19.94 11.89
N ASP A 256 0.97 -19.33 11.24
CA ASP A 256 0.98 -17.88 11.03
C ASP A 256 -0.16 -17.43 10.09
N LEU A 257 -0.55 -18.23 9.08
CA LEU A 257 -1.75 -17.95 8.26
C LEU A 257 -3.04 -17.99 9.09
N THR A 258 -3.16 -18.94 10.02
CA THR A 258 -4.29 -19.06 10.95
C THR A 258 -4.39 -17.81 11.83
N LEU A 259 -3.26 -17.41 12.43
CA LEU A 259 -3.18 -16.18 13.23
C LEU A 259 -3.50 -14.92 12.42
N MET A 260 -3.08 -14.85 11.15
CA MET A 260 -3.39 -13.73 10.27
C MET A 260 -4.91 -13.57 10.07
N ILE A 261 -5.64 -14.66 9.88
CA ILE A 261 -7.10 -14.59 9.66
C ILE A 261 -7.80 -14.14 10.95
N GLU A 262 -7.45 -14.70 12.11
CA GLU A 262 -8.01 -14.28 13.40
C GLU A 262 -7.65 -12.82 13.75
N TRP A 263 -6.42 -12.39 13.46
CA TRP A 263 -6.00 -11.00 13.56
C TRP A 263 -6.88 -10.09 12.70
N ALA A 264 -7.06 -10.43 11.42
CA ALA A 264 -7.85 -9.64 10.49
C ALA A 264 -9.33 -9.55 10.90
N LYS A 265 -9.91 -10.63 11.44
CA LYS A 265 -11.30 -10.63 11.95
C LYS A 265 -11.50 -9.62 13.10
N CYS A 266 -10.45 -9.27 13.83
CA CYS A 266 -10.50 -8.30 14.91
C CYS A 266 -10.45 -6.84 14.44
N ILE A 267 -10.06 -6.58 13.18
CA ILE A 267 -9.95 -5.22 12.63
C ILE A 267 -11.35 -4.65 12.36
N PRO A 268 -11.76 -3.51 12.98
CA PRO A 268 -13.12 -2.97 12.84
C PRO A 268 -13.53 -2.66 11.39
N GLN A 269 -12.59 -2.15 10.59
CA GLN A 269 -12.79 -1.77 9.19
C GLN A 269 -13.18 -2.98 8.31
N MET A 270 -12.77 -4.20 8.68
CA MET A 270 -13.16 -5.41 7.94
C MET A 270 -14.68 -5.59 7.91
N ARG A 271 -15.43 -5.10 8.91
CA ARG A 271 -16.89 -5.21 8.96
C ARG A 271 -17.59 -4.50 7.80
N GLN A 272 -16.94 -3.50 7.20
CA GLN A 272 -17.52 -2.70 6.10
C GLN A 272 -17.33 -3.35 4.72
N LEU A 273 -16.50 -4.39 4.63
CA LEU A 273 -16.16 -5.06 3.38
C LEU A 273 -17.05 -6.29 3.14
N LEU A 274 -17.33 -6.57 1.86
CA LEU A 274 -17.98 -7.82 1.45
C LEU A 274 -17.07 -9.02 1.70
N LEU A 275 -17.62 -10.23 1.81
CA LEU A 275 -16.80 -11.44 2.02
C LEU A 275 -15.70 -11.58 0.96
N ASN A 276 -16.04 -11.42 -0.32
CA ASN A 276 -15.06 -11.53 -1.40
C ASN A 276 -13.92 -10.51 -1.26
N ASP A 277 -14.25 -9.28 -0.82
CA ASP A 277 -13.23 -8.25 -0.58
C ASP A 277 -12.34 -8.61 0.62
N LYS A 278 -12.92 -9.16 1.69
CA LYS A 278 -12.16 -9.66 2.85
C LYS A 278 -11.20 -10.77 2.44
N LEU A 279 -11.68 -11.76 1.68
CA LEU A 279 -10.88 -12.89 1.21
C LEU A 279 -9.78 -12.45 0.24
N ALA A 280 -10.05 -11.46 -0.62
CA ALA A 280 -9.04 -10.84 -1.48
C ALA A 280 -7.89 -10.22 -0.67
N LEU A 281 -8.21 -9.49 0.41
CA LEU A 281 -7.18 -8.92 1.30
C LEU A 281 -6.38 -10.01 2.04
N ILE A 282 -7.06 -11.01 2.60
CA ILE A 282 -6.42 -12.16 3.27
C ILE A 282 -5.45 -12.85 2.33
N LYS A 283 -5.88 -13.16 1.10
CA LYS A 283 -5.05 -13.80 0.06
C LYS A 283 -3.87 -12.94 -0.35
N ALA A 284 -4.07 -11.63 -0.52
CA ALA A 284 -2.99 -10.71 -0.87
C ALA A 284 -1.92 -10.58 0.23
N PHE A 285 -2.32 -10.72 1.50
CA PHE A 285 -1.43 -10.56 2.65
C PHE A 285 -0.78 -11.86 3.14
N ALA A 286 -1.37 -13.02 2.82
CA ALA A 286 -0.91 -14.35 3.25
C ALA A 286 0.59 -14.62 3.02
N PRO A 287 1.21 -14.24 1.89
CA PRO A 287 2.65 -14.44 1.70
C PRO A 287 3.53 -13.50 2.54
N VAL A 288 3.00 -12.37 3.00
CA VAL A 288 3.75 -11.29 3.66
C VAL A 288 3.66 -11.39 5.18
N TYR A 289 2.49 -11.74 5.72
CA TYR A 289 2.27 -11.78 7.17
C TYR A 289 3.25 -12.70 7.92
N PRO A 290 3.46 -13.97 7.52
CA PRO A 290 4.42 -14.85 8.20
C PRO A 290 5.86 -14.31 8.16
N LEU A 291 6.24 -13.60 7.09
CA LEU A 291 7.57 -12.98 6.98
C LEU A 291 7.76 -11.84 7.98
N ILE A 292 6.71 -11.03 8.21
CA ILE A 292 6.73 -9.97 9.22
C ILE A 292 6.84 -10.58 10.62
N GLN A 293 6.01 -11.58 10.94
CA GLN A 293 6.04 -12.24 12.26
C GLN A 293 7.39 -12.90 12.51
N LEU A 294 7.95 -13.61 11.52
CA LEU A 294 9.25 -14.25 11.62
C LEU A 294 10.38 -13.23 11.83
N ALA A 295 10.42 -12.16 11.01
CA ALA A 295 11.45 -11.13 11.12
C ALA A 295 11.37 -10.38 12.45
N TYR A 296 10.18 -9.95 12.86
CA TYR A 296 9.98 -9.21 14.11
C TYR A 296 10.32 -10.06 15.33
N PHE A 297 9.86 -11.31 15.37
CA PHE A 297 10.19 -12.26 16.42
C PHE A 297 11.71 -12.47 16.53
N SER A 298 12.38 -12.71 15.40
CA SER A 298 13.83 -12.93 15.38
C SER A 298 14.59 -11.73 15.94
N CYS A 299 14.16 -10.51 15.61
CA CYS A 299 14.75 -9.29 16.16
C CYS A 299 14.54 -9.16 17.68
N LYS A 300 13.36 -9.53 18.19
CA LYS A 300 13.03 -9.52 19.63
C LYS A 300 13.84 -10.59 20.38
N TYR A 301 13.93 -11.78 19.81
CA TYR A 301 14.70 -12.90 20.37
C TYR A 301 16.19 -12.59 20.48
N GLU A 302 16.81 -12.07 19.42
CA GLU A 302 18.24 -11.71 19.41
C GLU A 302 18.56 -10.56 20.37
N LYS A 303 17.70 -9.53 20.45
CA LYS A 303 17.83 -8.46 21.45
C LYS A 303 17.78 -9.02 22.88
N ASN A 304 16.86 -9.93 23.17
CA ASN A 304 16.74 -10.51 24.51
C ASN A 304 17.97 -11.35 24.87
N GLN A 305 18.51 -12.13 23.92
CA GLN A 305 19.75 -12.88 24.13
C GLN A 305 20.99 -11.98 24.33
N SER A 306 21.11 -10.88 23.57
CA SER A 306 22.24 -9.96 23.76
C SER A 306 22.19 -9.29 25.13
N LEU A 307 20.98 -8.97 25.64
CA LEU A 307 20.79 -8.46 26.99
C LEU A 307 21.14 -9.51 28.06
N SER A 308 20.71 -10.78 27.90
CA SER A 308 21.03 -11.84 28.87
C SER A 308 22.53 -12.11 28.93
N ASN A 309 23.21 -12.20 27.78
CA ASN A 309 24.65 -12.43 27.72
C ASN A 309 25.43 -11.24 28.34
N SER A 310 24.97 -10.01 28.12
CA SER A 310 25.57 -8.82 28.74
C SER A 310 25.44 -8.84 30.27
N LEU A 311 24.27 -9.27 30.78
CA LEU A 311 24.03 -9.39 32.21
C LEU A 311 24.89 -10.51 32.83
N GLU A 312 25.04 -11.65 32.16
CA GLU A 312 25.91 -12.75 32.60
C GLU A 312 27.40 -12.34 32.63
N ASN A 313 27.86 -11.56 31.65
CA ASN A 313 29.23 -11.02 31.63
C ASN A 313 29.49 -10.02 32.78
N LEU A 314 28.50 -9.21 33.14
CA LEU A 314 28.59 -8.30 34.29
C LEU A 314 28.59 -9.06 35.62
N LEU A 315 27.94 -10.21 35.71
CA LEU A 315 27.90 -11.03 36.92
C LEU A 315 29.14 -11.93 37.07
N THR A 316 29.82 -12.27 35.98
CA THR A 316 31.03 -13.13 35.99
C THR A 316 32.33 -12.35 36.14
N THR A 317 32.33 -11.03 35.91
CA THR A 317 33.49 -10.16 36.18
C THR A 317 33.57 -9.82 37.67
N SER A 318 34.32 -10.65 38.39
CA SER A 318 34.62 -10.45 39.82
C SER A 318 35.43 -9.14 40.02
N PRO A 319 35.10 -8.32 41.03
CA PRO A 319 35.73 -7.03 41.24
C PRO A 319 37.05 -7.19 42.00
N ILE A 320 38.15 -7.47 41.28
CA ILE A 320 39.49 -7.42 41.87
C ILE A 320 40.43 -6.71 40.90
N SER A 321 40.33 -5.38 40.85
CA SER A 321 41.43 -4.44 40.58
C SER A 321 40.89 -3.01 40.67
N SER A 322 41.01 -2.43 41.85
CA SER A 322 40.73 -1.02 42.11
C SER A 322 41.83 -0.15 41.51
N THR A 323 41.65 0.30 40.26
CA THR A 323 42.49 1.34 39.66
C THR A 323 41.60 2.34 38.94
N ARG A 324 41.60 3.58 39.44
CA ARG A 324 40.81 4.73 38.94
C ARG A 324 40.87 4.82 37.40
N LEU A 325 39.71 4.67 36.75
CA LEU A 325 39.47 5.16 35.40
C LEU A 325 38.22 6.04 35.43
N SER A 326 38.41 7.30 35.06
CA SER A 326 37.38 8.29 34.81
C SER A 326 36.41 7.77 33.75
N ILE A 327 35.14 7.61 34.11
CA ILE A 327 34.07 7.35 33.15
C ILE A 327 33.69 8.70 32.55
N GLU A 328 34.12 8.96 31.32
CA GLU A 328 33.52 10.03 30.51
C GLU A 328 32.04 9.68 30.23
N PRO A 329 31.10 10.63 30.37
CA PRO A 329 29.70 10.37 30.12
C PRO A 329 29.42 10.60 28.64
N ASN A 330 29.93 9.75 27.74
CA ASN A 330 29.57 9.71 26.31
C ASN A 330 30.18 8.46 25.65
N GLY A 331 29.50 7.31 25.75
CA GLY A 331 30.04 6.07 25.17
C GLY A 331 29.05 4.92 25.17
N ALA A 332 27.83 5.12 24.67
CA ALA A 332 26.97 4.00 24.31
C ALA A 332 27.56 3.33 23.07
N VAL A 333 28.40 2.31 23.26
CA VAL A 333 28.72 1.36 22.20
C VAL A 333 27.43 0.60 21.93
N ASP A 334 26.66 1.09 20.96
CA ASP A 334 25.49 0.41 20.41
C ASP A 334 26.05 -0.81 19.66
N GLU A 335 26.32 -1.89 20.39
CA GLU A 335 26.86 -3.11 19.82
C GLU A 335 25.86 -3.59 18.76
N ILE A 336 26.32 -3.57 17.50
CA ILE A 336 25.46 -3.84 16.35
C ILE A 336 25.09 -5.32 16.41
N VAL A 337 23.89 -5.63 16.92
CA VAL A 337 23.34 -6.98 16.95
C VAL A 337 23.28 -7.51 15.52
N LYS A 338 24.14 -8.48 15.21
CA LYS A 338 24.20 -9.13 13.89
C LYS A 338 23.28 -10.33 13.92
N ILE A 339 22.19 -10.26 13.16
CA ILE A 339 21.27 -11.38 12.98
C ILE A 339 21.83 -12.32 11.91
N GLU A 340 22.10 -13.56 12.29
CA GLU A 340 22.53 -14.64 11.37
C GLU A 340 21.47 -15.75 11.23
N ARG A 341 20.42 -15.69 12.05
CA ARG A 341 19.37 -16.70 12.10
C ARG A 341 17.99 -16.06 12.20
N LEU A 342 17.00 -16.72 11.61
CA LEU A 342 15.58 -16.41 11.84
C LEU A 342 15.02 -17.45 12.80
N TRP A 343 14.30 -17.01 13.83
CA TRP A 343 13.88 -17.85 14.95
C TRP A 343 12.38 -18.09 14.96
N TYR A 344 11.99 -19.32 15.26
CA TYR A 344 10.62 -19.67 15.63
C TYR A 344 10.49 -19.75 17.17
N PRO A 345 9.28 -19.51 17.71
CA PRO A 345 9.05 -19.54 19.16
C PRO A 345 9.40 -20.83 19.87
N ASP A 346 9.44 -21.97 19.17
CA ASP A 346 9.83 -23.26 19.74
C ASP A 346 11.35 -23.46 19.85
N GLY A 347 12.16 -22.46 19.47
CA GLY A 347 13.62 -22.52 19.49
C GLY A 347 14.23 -23.07 18.20
N ARG A 348 13.42 -23.43 17.19
CA ARG A 348 13.94 -23.79 15.87
C ARG A 348 14.40 -22.56 15.11
N PHE A 349 15.41 -22.70 14.26
CA PHE A 349 15.96 -21.58 13.49
C PHE A 349 16.17 -21.90 12.00
N LEU A 350 16.19 -20.85 11.19
CA LEU A 350 16.62 -20.87 9.79
C LEU A 350 17.94 -20.13 9.68
N GLU A 351 18.94 -20.78 9.10
CA GLU A 351 20.24 -20.15 8.86
C GLU A 351 20.16 -19.15 7.71
N ARG A 352 20.93 -18.08 7.85
CA ARG A 352 21.25 -17.19 6.75
C ARG A 352 21.95 -17.97 5.64
N GLU A 353 21.44 -17.86 4.43
CA GLU A 353 22.07 -18.43 3.25
C GLU A 353 23.23 -17.54 2.79
N ASP A 354 24.37 -18.15 2.42
CA ASP A 354 25.49 -17.41 1.85
C ASP A 354 25.12 -16.83 0.48
N ILE A 355 25.25 -15.51 0.34
CA ILE A 355 24.94 -14.79 -0.91
C ILE A 355 25.89 -15.21 -2.04
N ASP A 356 27.06 -15.77 -1.69
CA ASP A 356 28.14 -16.16 -2.61
C ASP A 356 28.38 -17.68 -2.70
N GLY A 357 27.52 -18.51 -2.08
CA GLY A 357 27.69 -19.96 -1.96
C GLY A 357 26.98 -20.78 -3.06
N SER A 358 27.68 -21.80 -3.57
CA SER A 358 27.40 -22.68 -4.70
C SER A 358 26.15 -23.58 -4.60
N ASN A 359 24.95 -23.01 -4.43
CA ASN A 359 23.70 -23.78 -4.56
C ASN A 359 23.16 -23.71 -6.01
N THR A 360 23.94 -24.24 -6.95
CA THR A 360 23.46 -24.53 -8.31
C THR A 360 22.75 -25.87 -8.31
N PHE A 361 21.42 -25.87 -8.46
CA PHE A 361 20.77 -27.02 -9.10
C PHE A 361 21.34 -27.17 -10.52
N SER A 362 21.34 -28.40 -11.03
CA SER A 362 21.76 -28.86 -12.37
C SER A 362 21.05 -28.18 -13.57
N SER A 363 20.41 -27.02 -13.37
CA SER A 363 19.72 -26.19 -14.35
C SER A 363 20.27 -24.76 -14.47
N GLY A 364 21.36 -24.38 -13.79
CA GLY A 364 22.01 -23.07 -13.94
C GLY A 364 21.22 -21.86 -13.41
N LYS A 365 20.12 -22.07 -12.67
CA LYS A 365 19.36 -21.00 -12.04
C LYS A 365 19.87 -20.77 -10.61
N LYS A 366 20.34 -19.55 -10.32
CA LYS A 366 20.72 -19.11 -8.97
C LYS A 366 19.49 -19.18 -8.06
N ILE A 367 19.59 -19.91 -6.95
CA ILE A 367 18.59 -19.91 -5.88
C ILE A 367 18.64 -18.54 -5.21
N LEU A 368 17.47 -17.93 -4.99
CA LEU A 368 17.41 -16.66 -4.27
C LEU A 368 17.64 -16.95 -2.79
N PRO A 369 18.60 -16.28 -2.12
CA PRO A 369 18.84 -16.50 -0.70
C PRO A 369 17.75 -15.78 0.13
N ILE A 370 16.56 -16.39 0.20
CA ILE A 370 15.36 -15.87 0.89
C ILE A 370 15.70 -15.40 2.30
N ASN A 371 16.41 -16.23 3.07
CA ASN A 371 16.67 -15.96 4.49
C ASN A 371 17.60 -14.76 4.63
N ALA A 372 18.66 -14.70 3.80
CA ALA A 372 19.58 -13.57 3.79
C ALA A 372 18.88 -12.27 3.37
N LEU A 373 18.00 -12.31 2.37
CA LEU A 373 17.22 -11.14 1.94
C LEU A 373 16.28 -10.64 3.03
N LEU A 374 15.61 -11.53 3.75
CA LEU A 374 14.75 -11.15 4.87
C LEU A 374 15.57 -10.58 6.04
N ILE A 375 16.72 -11.16 6.34
CA ILE A 375 17.62 -10.66 7.38
C ILE A 375 18.14 -9.25 7.01
N ASP A 376 18.70 -9.07 5.81
CA ASP A 376 19.33 -7.80 5.41
C ASP A 376 18.32 -6.70 5.14
N GLY A 377 17.27 -7.02 4.39
CA GLY A 377 16.32 -6.02 3.93
C GLY A 377 15.20 -5.72 4.91
N VAL A 378 15.02 -6.54 5.96
CA VAL A 378 13.95 -6.34 6.97
C VAL A 378 14.52 -6.37 8.39
N CYS A 379 15.16 -7.45 8.82
CA CYS A 379 15.58 -7.60 10.23
C CYS A 379 16.63 -6.54 10.63
N GLN A 380 17.65 -6.33 9.80
CA GLN A 380 18.65 -5.29 10.03
C GLN A 380 18.03 -3.89 10.02
N GLN A 381 17.02 -3.64 9.19
CA GLN A 381 16.30 -2.36 9.19
C GLN A 381 15.50 -2.17 10.48
N ILE A 382 14.81 -3.22 10.98
CA ILE A 382 14.10 -3.20 12.27
C ILE A 382 15.05 -2.81 13.41
N LEU A 383 16.24 -3.44 13.46
CA LEU A 383 17.25 -3.17 14.48
C LEU A 383 17.88 -1.78 14.34
N ARG A 384 18.42 -1.47 13.15
CA ARG A 384 19.12 -0.21 12.86
C ARG A 384 18.24 1.00 13.09
N LEU A 385 16.98 0.94 12.67
CA LEU A 385 16.03 2.06 12.80
C LEU A 385 15.36 2.10 14.18
N LYS A 386 15.64 1.11 15.05
CA LYS A 386 15.06 0.96 16.39
C LYS A 386 13.53 1.04 16.34
N LEU A 387 12.91 0.24 15.46
CA LEU A 387 11.45 0.22 15.31
C LEU A 387 10.79 -0.22 16.63
N SER A 388 9.80 0.56 17.08
CA SER A 388 8.96 0.23 18.22
C SER A 388 7.85 -0.74 17.79
N GLU A 389 7.22 -1.40 18.75
CA GLU A 389 6.03 -2.21 18.50
C GLU A 389 4.91 -1.38 17.84
N SER A 390 4.75 -0.12 18.27
CA SER A 390 3.81 0.83 17.68
C SER A 390 4.05 1.06 16.18
N HIS A 391 5.32 1.19 15.77
CA HIS A 391 5.67 1.30 14.36
C HIS A 391 5.30 0.03 13.58
N MET A 392 5.57 -1.14 14.16
CA MET A 392 5.35 -2.43 13.51
C MET A 392 3.87 -2.76 13.32
N VAL A 393 3.03 -2.52 14.34
CA VAL A 393 1.59 -2.80 14.22
C VAL A 393 0.89 -1.87 13.21
N LEU A 394 1.27 -0.58 13.18
CA LEU A 394 0.77 0.38 12.19
C LEU A 394 1.24 0.04 10.78
N TYR A 395 2.50 -0.36 10.62
CA TYR A 395 3.05 -0.80 9.34
C TYR A 395 2.38 -2.08 8.85
N LYS A 396 2.13 -3.04 9.74
CA LYS A 396 1.46 -4.31 9.43
C LYS A 396 0.02 -4.09 8.92
N ILE A 397 -0.78 -3.28 9.62
CA ILE A 397 -2.14 -2.96 9.17
C ILE A 397 -2.15 -2.13 7.88
N MET A 398 -1.19 -1.21 7.70
CA MET A 398 -1.04 -0.45 6.45
C MET A 398 -0.74 -1.36 5.26
N LEU A 399 0.10 -2.40 5.44
CA LEU A 399 0.36 -3.38 4.39
C LEU A 399 -0.87 -4.24 4.07
N PHE A 400 -1.63 -4.62 5.09
CA PHE A 400 -2.84 -5.43 4.94
C PHE A 400 -3.91 -4.75 4.07
N PHE A 401 -4.17 -3.45 4.28
CA PHE A 401 -5.07 -2.68 3.42
C PHE A 401 -4.40 -2.38 2.08
N ASN A 402 -4.35 -3.37 1.21
CA ASN A 402 -3.78 -3.29 -0.13
C ASN A 402 -4.88 -3.05 -1.20
N PRO A 403 -5.05 -1.83 -1.73
CA PRO A 403 -6.04 -1.54 -2.76
C PRO A 403 -5.71 -2.22 -4.09
N ASP A 404 -4.49 -2.73 -4.28
CA ASP A 404 -4.08 -3.47 -5.47
C ASP A 404 -4.32 -4.98 -5.33
N ALA A 405 -4.95 -5.44 -4.25
CA ALA A 405 -5.29 -6.85 -4.10
C ALA A 405 -6.23 -7.33 -5.23
N ASP A 406 -5.86 -8.45 -5.84
CA ASP A 406 -6.65 -9.12 -6.87
C ASP A 406 -7.95 -9.65 -6.26
N GLY A 407 -9.07 -9.46 -6.97
CA GLY A 407 -10.40 -9.89 -6.51
C GLY A 407 -11.20 -8.83 -5.74
N LEU A 408 -10.62 -7.66 -5.43
CA LEU A 408 -11.37 -6.55 -4.83
C LEU A 408 -12.42 -5.99 -5.81
N SER A 409 -13.64 -5.84 -5.31
CA SER A 409 -14.73 -5.09 -5.94
C SER A 409 -14.36 -3.62 -6.09
N VAL A 410 -15.06 -2.89 -6.98
CA VAL A 410 -14.82 -1.44 -7.17
C VAL A 410 -15.01 -0.67 -5.86
N ARG A 411 -16.07 -0.99 -5.10
CA ARG A 411 -16.33 -0.40 -3.79
C ARG A 411 -15.29 -0.81 -2.75
N GLY A 412 -14.91 -2.08 -2.73
CA GLY A 412 -13.87 -2.61 -1.84
C GLY A 412 -12.54 -1.90 -2.06
N ARG A 413 -12.12 -1.75 -3.32
CA ARG A 413 -10.91 -1.03 -3.70
C ARG A 413 -10.89 0.42 -3.23
N ALA A 414 -11.98 1.15 -3.40
CA ALA A 414 -12.10 2.52 -2.92
C ALA A 414 -12.01 2.60 -1.39
N THR A 415 -12.75 1.72 -0.68
CA THR A 415 -12.75 1.64 0.79
C THR A 415 -11.35 1.33 1.34
N VAL A 416 -10.72 0.29 0.80
CA VAL A 416 -9.36 -0.13 1.17
C VAL A 416 -8.33 0.96 0.87
N GLY A 417 -8.47 1.68 -0.26
CA GLY A 417 -7.57 2.78 -0.61
C GLY A 417 -7.66 3.97 0.35
N MET A 418 -8.88 4.32 0.79
CA MET A 418 -9.09 5.35 1.81
C MET A 418 -8.47 4.94 3.15
N GLU A 419 -8.74 3.72 3.62
CA GLU A 419 -8.16 3.20 4.87
C GLU A 419 -6.63 3.13 4.80
N ARG A 420 -6.04 2.67 3.68
CA ARG A 420 -4.58 2.66 3.50
C ARG A 420 -3.98 4.06 3.63
N THR A 421 -4.62 5.06 3.03
CA THR A 421 -4.16 6.45 3.10
C THR A 421 -4.24 7.00 4.53
N LYS A 422 -5.32 6.69 5.26
CA LYS A 422 -5.47 7.01 6.67
C LYS A 422 -4.36 6.39 7.52
N LEU A 423 -4.08 5.11 7.32
CA LEU A 423 -3.04 4.38 8.06
C LEU A 423 -1.61 4.87 7.75
N LEU A 424 -1.34 5.29 6.51
CA LEU A 424 -0.07 5.95 6.15
C LEU A 424 0.14 7.24 6.95
N ASN A 425 -0.91 8.06 7.08
CA ASN A 425 -0.86 9.29 7.88
C ASN A 425 -0.67 8.99 9.36
N TYR A 426 -1.32 7.95 9.89
CA TYR A 426 -1.13 7.50 11.27
C TYR A 426 0.29 6.98 11.54
N LEU A 427 0.84 6.18 10.63
CA LEU A 427 2.22 5.73 10.74
C LEU A 427 3.19 6.91 10.76
N TYR A 428 3.00 7.88 9.86
CA TYR A 428 3.83 9.09 9.82
C TYR A 428 3.67 9.93 11.11
N ALA A 429 2.44 10.14 11.57
CA ALA A 429 2.15 10.88 12.80
C ALA A 429 2.82 10.22 14.02
N GLN A 430 2.73 8.90 14.16
CA GLN A 430 3.40 8.14 15.21
C GLN A 430 4.92 8.29 15.14
N ILE A 431 5.50 8.20 13.94
CA ILE A 431 6.95 8.39 13.74
C ILE A 431 7.37 9.81 14.12
N THR A 432 6.61 10.84 13.74
CA THR A 432 6.92 12.22 14.09
C THR A 432 6.71 12.54 15.58
N ARG A 433 5.93 11.72 16.29
CA ARG A 433 5.83 11.76 17.75
C ARG A 433 7.09 11.21 18.42
N ASP A 434 7.64 10.12 17.87
CA ASP A 434 8.77 9.39 18.47
C ASP A 434 10.15 9.93 18.02
N ARG A 435 10.21 10.62 16.87
CA ARG A 435 11.42 11.14 16.23
C ARG A 435 11.13 12.49 15.58
N THR A 436 12.12 13.37 15.49
CA THR A 436 11.96 14.70 14.87
C THR A 436 12.81 14.89 13.62
N GLY A 437 12.32 15.69 12.68
CA GLY A 437 13.08 16.14 11.51
C GLY A 437 13.57 14.99 10.62
N ARG A 438 14.87 15.02 10.25
CA ARG A 438 15.47 14.05 9.32
C ARG A 438 15.34 12.60 9.77
N GLN A 439 15.42 12.34 11.09
CA GLN A 439 15.30 10.98 11.62
C GLN A 439 13.91 10.38 11.37
N ALA A 440 12.86 11.19 11.52
CA ALA A 440 11.48 10.79 11.21
C ALA A 440 11.31 10.47 9.72
N THR A 441 11.85 11.32 8.84
CA THR A 441 11.81 11.09 7.39
C THR A 441 12.56 9.83 6.98
N GLU A 442 13.78 9.62 7.50
CA GLU A 442 14.60 8.44 7.22
C GLU A 442 13.89 7.16 7.69
N LEU A 443 13.32 7.18 8.91
CA LEU A 443 12.55 6.08 9.47
C LEU A 443 11.35 5.74 8.58
N TYR A 444 10.51 6.72 8.25
CA TYR A 444 9.34 6.52 7.40
C TYR A 444 9.71 5.98 6.01
N SER A 445 10.72 6.56 5.35
CA SER A 445 11.14 6.13 4.01
C SER A 445 11.71 4.71 4.01
N ASN A 446 12.53 4.35 5.00
CA ASN A 446 13.10 3.01 5.05
C ASN A 446 12.03 1.95 5.37
N MET A 447 11.05 2.26 6.21
CA MET A 447 9.90 1.37 6.45
C MET A 447 9.14 1.09 5.16
N LEU A 448 8.90 2.10 4.31
CA LEU A 448 8.29 1.89 2.99
C LEU A 448 9.20 1.10 2.04
N MET A 449 10.52 1.27 2.11
CA MET A 449 11.47 0.47 1.32
C MET A 449 11.50 -0.99 1.77
N MET A 450 11.34 -1.29 3.07
CA MET A 450 11.21 -2.67 3.57
C MET A 450 10.04 -3.41 2.91
N THR A 451 8.98 -2.69 2.49
CA THR A 451 7.84 -3.27 1.77
C THR A 451 8.28 -3.94 0.46
N SER A 452 9.20 -3.31 -0.28
CA SER A 452 9.71 -3.87 -1.54
C SER A 452 10.47 -5.18 -1.35
N THR A 453 11.28 -5.27 -0.28
CA THR A 453 11.96 -6.51 0.11
C THR A 453 10.96 -7.58 0.50
N LEU A 454 9.99 -7.26 1.37
CA LEU A 454 8.96 -8.21 1.79
C LEU A 454 8.19 -8.78 0.61
N ILE A 455 7.76 -7.94 -0.35
CA ILE A 455 7.03 -8.38 -1.55
C ILE A 455 7.92 -9.28 -2.43
N ARG A 456 9.21 -8.97 -2.58
CA ARG A 456 10.14 -9.80 -3.34
C ARG A 456 10.33 -11.18 -2.71
N VAL A 457 10.53 -11.23 -1.39
CA VAL A 457 10.68 -12.47 -0.62
C VAL A 457 9.39 -13.29 -0.69
N ALA A 458 8.24 -12.65 -0.48
CA ALA A 458 6.90 -13.25 -0.62
C ALA A 458 6.65 -13.85 -2.00
N SER A 459 7.03 -13.14 -3.07
CA SER A 459 6.88 -13.63 -4.45
C SER A 459 7.71 -14.88 -4.71
N TYR A 460 8.92 -14.95 -4.17
CA TYR A 460 9.75 -16.15 -4.28
C TYR A 460 9.17 -17.30 -3.45
N LEU A 461 8.77 -17.04 -2.21
CA LEU A 461 8.14 -18.02 -1.33
C LEU A 461 6.90 -18.65 -1.97
N LYS A 462 6.04 -17.84 -2.62
CA LYS A 462 4.88 -18.34 -3.38
C LYS A 462 5.30 -19.37 -4.42
N ARG A 463 6.31 -19.05 -5.25
CA ARG A 463 6.86 -19.97 -6.27
C ARG A 463 7.43 -21.24 -5.65
N THR A 464 8.09 -21.15 -4.49
CA THR A 464 8.61 -22.33 -3.79
C THR A 464 7.48 -23.23 -3.32
N PHE A 465 6.40 -22.67 -2.77
CA PHE A 465 5.22 -23.44 -2.40
C PHE A 465 4.56 -24.10 -3.62
N ASP A 466 4.38 -23.36 -4.72
CA ASP A 466 3.83 -23.89 -5.97
C ASP A 466 4.63 -25.10 -6.46
N ILE A 467 5.96 -25.01 -6.48
CA ILE A 467 6.84 -26.13 -6.89
C ILE A 467 6.76 -27.28 -5.88
N SER A 468 6.78 -26.99 -4.58
CA SER A 468 6.74 -28.03 -3.55
C SER A 468 5.42 -28.78 -3.54
N HIS A 469 4.32 -28.11 -3.87
CA HIS A 469 2.98 -28.71 -3.92
C HIS A 469 2.85 -29.76 -5.03
N ILE A 470 3.61 -29.62 -6.13
CA ILE A 470 3.68 -30.65 -7.18
C ILE A 470 4.18 -32.00 -6.62
N PHE A 471 5.01 -31.97 -5.58
CA PHE A 471 5.70 -33.15 -5.04
C PHE A 471 5.43 -33.44 -3.56
N GLY A 472 4.66 -32.60 -2.88
CA GLY A 472 4.48 -32.58 -1.44
C GLY A 472 3.02 -32.78 -1.03
N PRO A 473 2.76 -33.01 0.27
CA PRO A 473 1.39 -33.11 0.78
C PRO A 473 0.66 -31.77 0.62
N ALA A 474 -0.60 -31.85 0.19
CA ALA A 474 -1.51 -30.71 0.14
C ALA A 474 -1.80 -30.18 1.56
N ASP A 475 -2.06 -28.88 1.66
CA ASP A 475 -2.59 -28.25 2.87
C ASP A 475 -3.63 -27.25 2.40
N ASP A 476 -4.88 -27.46 2.81
CA ASP A 476 -6.02 -26.73 2.29
C ASP A 476 -5.84 -25.21 2.41
N LEU A 477 -5.21 -24.73 3.47
CA LEU A 477 -5.02 -23.30 3.70
C LEU A 477 -3.94 -22.71 2.80
N ILE A 478 -2.83 -23.43 2.59
CA ILE A 478 -1.79 -23.03 1.64
C ILE A 478 -2.35 -23.06 0.21
N ASP A 479 -3.15 -24.07 -0.13
CA ASP A 479 -3.72 -24.20 -1.47
C ASP A 479 -4.70 -23.05 -1.76
N GLN A 480 -5.55 -22.71 -0.79
CA GLN A 480 -6.49 -21.59 -0.85
C GLN A 480 -5.80 -20.22 -0.90
N LEU A 481 -4.76 -19.98 -0.10
CA LEU A 481 -4.21 -18.64 0.09
C LEU A 481 -2.93 -18.35 -0.72
N ILE A 482 -2.17 -19.39 -1.08
CA ILE A 482 -0.86 -19.25 -1.73
C ILE A 482 -0.90 -19.78 -3.16
N ILE A 483 -1.41 -20.98 -3.41
CA ILE A 483 -1.18 -21.70 -4.68
C ILE A 483 -2.30 -21.47 -5.70
N VAL A 484 -3.46 -22.09 -5.49
CA VAL A 484 -4.59 -22.11 -6.43
C VAL A 484 -5.36 -20.80 -6.32
N GLY A 485 -5.45 -20.29 -5.09
CA GLY A 485 -6.19 -19.10 -4.78
C GLY A 485 -7.68 -19.38 -4.59
N LEU A 486 -8.28 -18.68 -3.63
CA LEU A 486 -9.73 -18.56 -3.45
C LEU A 486 -10.42 -17.95 -4.66
#